data_AF-A0AAE0MYT0-F1
#
_entry.id   AF-A0AAE0MYT0-F1
#
_cell.length_a   1.000
_cell.length_b   1.000
_cell.length_c   1.000
_cell.angle_alpha   90.00
_cell.angle_beta   90.00
_cell.angle_gamma   90.00
#
_symmetry.space_group_name_H-M   'P 1'
#
loop_
_entity.id
_entity.type
_entity.pdbx_description
1 polymer ?
#
loop_
_entity_poly.entity_id
_entity_poly.type
_entity_poly.pdbx_seq_one_letter_code
_entity_poly.pdbx_strand_id
1 'polypeptide(L)'
;MDEQSSHGPPTKGPNLSCFGCRNKKSRCDRAWPRCGRCLRLGELCVFPASRQSQVGKRKKVRDLEAKVDQLEGQLKSLKSAGAQQSQQCQPGGDATLSERAELAQPMPDTNQPPPFGLELDLGVDNNSLEPRPHVGGSDSLANEVIGLGLFEQLPSAQLIRDLTDIYFDRLHCATPMLHRSRYTASLYLPPHMRPPMCLQYAVMALATTTDDTHRHLTTPFYLRARAYAEADEMRGRGEHVTLAHAQCWNLVANFEAQHLNFPRSSTSLSLSIRIAQMLNLHRLDNKGHPTRQTIMPAKDWSELEERRRTWWVLFCADRLASGVTGWPALINERDVGSILTLLPASEEAFMNNLEERTSSLTSSLRQQDPEYSSLAGRVLASCLFHRTLELTSESFTQEASQDIQASPYWKRQTAIDNDLVTMLMFLPSSLQLPRNVRSLNAVFVNVIAHAAVICLHRAGLGKSRAGHLKLPDYAIRQSQDRLLPAAEEVLNIVRMITDIRVAFKNPLMVFSVYMAALVFLDDFATEHGSQSESNLEFLLKIMATLGTTNPVTRSLAIQLAMDMEKSGFDSSVTERVYIFTPSL
;
A
#
# COMPACT_ATOMS: atom_id res chain seq x y z
N MET A 1 5.59 -72.19 42.55
CA MET A 1 4.87 -72.71 41.36
C MET A 1 3.69 -71.79 41.10
N ASP A 2 3.94 -70.49 40.93
CA ASP A 2 4.61 -69.78 39.82
C ASP A 2 3.59 -69.50 38.71
N GLU A 3 3.09 -68.27 38.60
CA GLU A 3 3.63 -67.16 37.80
C GLU A 3 3.58 -67.42 36.29
N GLN A 4 2.84 -66.56 35.58
CA GLN A 4 3.31 -65.93 34.34
C GLN A 4 2.47 -64.69 33.99
N SER A 5 2.94 -63.56 34.50
CA SER A 5 2.65 -62.21 34.02
C SER A 5 3.51 -61.93 32.78
N SER A 6 2.92 -61.30 31.78
CA SER A 6 3.56 -60.93 30.52
C SER A 6 4.50 -59.74 30.69
N HIS A 7 5.81 -59.97 30.72
CA HIS A 7 6.83 -58.93 30.65
C HIS A 7 7.22 -58.63 29.20
N GLY A 8 6.71 -57.52 28.65
CA GLY A 8 7.35 -56.82 27.53
C GLY A 8 8.62 -56.10 28.01
N PRO A 9 9.61 -55.85 27.14
CA PRO A 9 10.91 -55.31 27.54
C PRO A 9 10.77 -53.88 28.09
N PRO A 10 11.58 -53.47 29.09
CA PRO A 10 11.53 -52.12 29.62
C PRO A 10 12.05 -51.14 28.58
N THR A 11 11.16 -50.32 28.01
CA THR A 11 11.55 -49.15 27.22
C THR A 11 12.37 -48.23 28.13
N LYS A 12 13.66 -48.05 27.82
CA LYS A 12 14.59 -47.22 28.59
C LYS A 12 13.97 -45.84 28.87
N GLY A 13 13.69 -45.56 30.14
CA GLY A 13 13.15 -44.28 30.57
C GLY A 13 14.12 -43.11 30.28
N PRO A 14 13.62 -41.88 30.13
CA PRO A 14 14.44 -40.71 29.86
C PRO A 14 15.49 -40.47 30.98
N ASN A 15 16.73 -40.18 30.59
CA ASN A 15 17.86 -39.93 31.52
C ASN A 15 17.76 -38.60 32.29
N LEU A 16 16.77 -37.76 31.98
CA LEU A 16 16.57 -36.45 32.60
C LEU A 16 15.29 -36.45 33.44
N SER A 17 15.30 -35.71 34.54
CA SER A 17 14.08 -35.47 35.33
C SER A 17 13.08 -34.63 34.53
N CYS A 18 11.77 -34.89 34.66
CA CYS A 18 10.73 -34.10 33.99
C CYS A 18 10.69 -32.64 34.51
N PHE A 19 10.14 -31.73 33.70
CA PHE A 19 10.05 -30.31 34.04
C PHE A 19 9.27 -30.04 35.34
N GLY A 20 8.16 -30.76 35.57
CA GLY A 20 7.35 -30.60 36.78
C GLY A 20 8.14 -30.92 38.06
N CYS A 21 8.84 -32.06 38.07
CA CYS A 21 9.69 -32.43 39.21
C CYS A 21 10.93 -31.54 39.36
N ARG A 22 11.49 -31.06 38.24
CA ARG A 22 12.66 -30.15 38.24
C ARG A 22 12.32 -28.76 38.78
N ASN A 23 11.20 -28.17 38.36
CA ASN A 23 10.75 -26.86 38.84
C ASN A 23 10.36 -26.90 40.32
N LYS A 24 9.71 -28.00 40.75
CA LYS A 24 9.33 -28.22 42.16
C LYS A 24 10.46 -28.78 43.03
N LYS A 25 11.69 -28.91 42.48
CA LYS A 25 12.88 -29.46 43.16
C LYS A 25 12.64 -30.78 43.89
N SER A 26 11.80 -31.65 43.32
CA SER A 26 11.41 -32.93 43.90
C SER A 26 12.07 -34.11 43.19
N ARG A 27 12.19 -35.26 43.86
CA ARG A 27 12.69 -36.50 43.24
C ARG A 27 11.76 -36.99 42.12
N CYS A 28 12.34 -37.25 40.94
CA CYS A 28 11.66 -37.81 39.77
C CYS A 28 12.11 -39.26 39.59
N ASP A 29 11.16 -40.19 39.51
CA ASP A 29 11.38 -41.62 39.26
C ASP A 29 11.61 -41.94 37.76
N ARG A 30 11.32 -40.97 36.87
CA ARG A 30 11.63 -41.01 35.43
C ARG A 30 10.94 -42.16 34.67
N ALA A 31 9.85 -42.69 35.22
CA ALA A 31 8.97 -43.60 34.49
C ALA A 31 8.40 -42.89 33.24
N TRP A 32 8.33 -43.62 32.13
CA TRP A 32 7.77 -43.16 30.86
C TRP A 32 6.44 -43.88 30.60
N PRO A 33 5.38 -43.21 30.12
CA PRO A 33 5.32 -41.84 29.59
C PRO A 33 5.15 -40.73 30.64
N ARG A 34 4.80 -41.06 31.89
CA ARG A 34 4.67 -40.10 33.01
C ARG A 34 5.38 -40.62 34.25
N CYS A 35 6.05 -39.73 34.97
CA CYS A 35 6.69 -40.04 36.24
C CYS A 35 5.61 -40.29 37.32
N GLY A 36 5.84 -41.20 38.27
CA GLY A 36 4.83 -41.64 39.24
C GLY A 36 4.36 -40.54 40.20
N ARG A 37 5.16 -39.49 40.41
CA ARG A 37 4.72 -38.30 41.14
C ARG A 37 3.72 -37.47 40.34
N CYS A 38 4.04 -37.16 39.09
CA CYS A 38 3.15 -36.38 38.22
C CYS A 38 1.89 -37.17 37.87
N LEU A 39 1.97 -38.50 37.80
CA LEU A 39 0.79 -39.35 37.61
C LEU A 39 -0.17 -39.26 38.81
N ARG A 40 0.35 -39.39 40.04
CA ARG A 40 -0.46 -39.30 41.27
C ARG A 40 -1.07 -37.92 41.50
N LEU A 41 -0.37 -36.86 41.12
CA LEU A 41 -0.82 -35.48 41.30
C LEU A 41 -1.68 -34.96 40.14
N GLY A 42 -1.89 -35.75 39.08
CA GLY A 42 -2.63 -35.31 37.90
C GLY A 42 -1.93 -34.23 37.07
N GLU A 43 -0.65 -33.95 37.32
CA GLU A 43 0.07 -32.83 36.71
C GLU A 43 0.72 -33.20 35.37
N LEU A 44 0.87 -32.19 34.49
CA LEU A 44 1.52 -32.34 33.20
C LEU A 44 2.99 -32.78 33.37
N CYS A 45 3.33 -33.93 32.78
CA CYS A 45 4.66 -34.54 32.91
C CYS A 45 5.39 -34.55 31.56
N VAL A 46 6.27 -33.57 31.34
CA VAL A 46 7.07 -33.46 30.11
C VAL A 46 8.54 -33.65 30.44
N PHE A 47 9.22 -34.52 29.68
CA PHE A 47 10.66 -34.75 29.80
C PHE A 47 11.43 -33.92 28.77
N PRO A 48 12.54 -33.26 29.15
CA PRO A 48 13.36 -32.51 28.21
C PRO A 48 14.11 -33.43 27.23
N ALA A 49 14.19 -33.04 25.96
CA ALA A 49 14.89 -33.79 24.91
C ALA A 49 16.43 -33.67 24.96
N SER A 50 16.98 -32.66 25.65
CA SER A 50 18.42 -32.41 25.77
C SER A 50 18.76 -31.54 26.99
N ARG A 51 20.00 -31.63 27.48
CA ARG A 51 20.54 -30.85 28.61
C ARG A 51 21.00 -29.47 28.11
N GLN A 52 20.08 -28.56 27.78
CA GLN A 52 20.45 -27.17 27.48
C GLN A 52 21.09 -26.50 28.71
N SER A 53 22.34 -26.03 28.58
CA SER A 53 23.04 -25.30 29.62
C SER A 53 22.71 -23.80 29.51
N GLN A 54 22.22 -23.19 30.60
CA GLN A 54 21.98 -21.75 30.69
C GLN A 54 23.25 -20.94 31.01
N VAL A 55 24.43 -21.45 30.66
CA VAL A 55 25.70 -20.84 31.10
C VAL A 55 26.05 -19.59 30.29
N GLY A 56 25.59 -19.47 29.04
CA GLY A 56 25.89 -18.33 28.17
C GLY A 56 25.15 -17.02 28.47
N LYS A 57 23.98 -17.06 29.13
CA LYS A 57 23.18 -15.84 29.40
C LYS A 57 23.70 -15.02 30.59
N ARG A 58 24.32 -15.66 31.60
CA ARG A 58 24.80 -14.94 32.81
C ARG A 58 26.07 -14.13 32.59
N LYS A 59 26.96 -14.55 31.68
CA LYS A 59 28.18 -13.78 31.36
C LYS A 59 27.84 -12.47 30.65
N LYS A 60 26.91 -12.52 29.68
CA LYS A 60 26.46 -11.35 28.92
C LYS A 60 25.67 -10.35 29.78
N VAL A 61 24.93 -10.81 30.80
CA VAL A 61 24.27 -9.93 31.77
C VAL A 61 25.30 -9.22 32.66
N ARG A 62 26.31 -9.92 33.19
CA ARG A 62 27.39 -9.28 33.96
C ARG A 62 28.20 -8.28 33.16
N ASP A 63 28.49 -8.58 31.89
CA ASP A 63 29.23 -7.68 31.01
C ASP A 63 28.42 -6.41 30.67
N LEU A 64 27.09 -6.51 30.68
CA LEU A 64 26.18 -5.37 30.47
C LEU A 64 26.00 -4.55 31.76
N GLU A 65 25.86 -5.20 32.91
CA GLU A 65 25.81 -4.53 34.23
C GLU A 65 27.10 -3.71 34.46
N ALA A 66 28.28 -4.28 34.16
CA ALA A 66 29.55 -3.56 34.27
C ALA A 66 29.67 -2.35 33.32
N LYS A 67 29.05 -2.42 32.13
CA LYS A 67 29.01 -1.29 31.18
C LYS A 67 28.05 -0.20 31.62
N VAL A 68 26.94 -0.55 32.26
CA VAL A 68 26.00 0.41 32.84
C VAL A 68 26.67 1.17 33.98
N ASP A 69 27.34 0.47 34.90
CA ASP A 69 28.08 1.12 36.00
C ASP A 69 29.17 2.08 35.49
N GLN A 70 29.87 1.70 34.41
CA GLN A 70 30.89 2.53 33.77
C GLN A 70 30.29 3.80 33.15
N LEU A 71 29.15 3.68 32.45
CA LEU A 71 28.48 4.82 31.82
C LEU A 71 27.83 5.75 32.85
N GLU A 72 27.27 5.21 33.93
CA GLU A 72 26.73 6.01 35.04
C GLU A 72 27.83 6.79 35.78
N GLY A 73 29.03 6.20 35.92
CA GLY A 73 30.21 6.89 36.44
C GLY A 73 30.67 8.06 35.56
N GLN A 74 30.67 7.87 34.23
CA GLN A 74 30.99 8.93 33.26
C GLN A 74 29.93 10.05 33.23
N LEU A 75 28.67 9.72 33.46
CA LEU A 75 27.58 10.70 33.58
C LEU A 75 27.68 11.53 34.86
N LYS A 76 28.15 10.95 35.97
CA LYS A 76 28.39 11.69 37.22
C LYS A 76 29.58 12.65 37.10
N SER A 77 30.67 12.25 36.43
CA SER A 77 31.84 13.13 36.25
C SER A 77 31.56 14.32 35.32
N LEU A 78 30.77 14.11 34.25
CA LEU A 78 30.34 15.18 33.34
C LEU A 78 29.36 16.16 34.02
N LYS A 79 28.48 15.66 34.90
CA LYS A 79 27.56 16.51 35.67
C LYS A 79 28.27 17.35 36.74
N SER A 80 29.36 16.85 37.34
CA SER A 80 30.16 17.64 38.27
C SER A 80 31.03 18.71 37.58
N ALA A 81 31.43 18.50 36.32
CA ALA A 81 32.20 19.48 35.55
C ALA A 81 31.32 20.64 35.01
N GLY A 82 30.02 20.40 34.78
CA GLY A 82 29.08 21.41 34.28
C GLY A 82 28.56 22.42 35.33
N ALA A 83 28.91 22.26 36.61
CA ALA A 83 28.38 23.09 37.70
C ALA A 83 29.30 24.25 38.15
N GLN A 84 30.45 24.46 37.50
CA GLN A 84 31.42 25.51 37.88
C GLN A 84 31.59 26.68 36.88
N GLN A 85 30.84 26.75 35.77
CA GLN A 85 30.91 27.88 34.82
C GLN A 85 29.62 28.70 34.77
N SER A 86 29.16 29.18 35.93
CA SER A 86 28.03 30.12 36.01
C SER A 86 28.23 31.16 37.10
N GLN A 87 29.31 31.92 37.05
CA GLN A 87 29.44 33.20 37.77
C GLN A 87 30.65 33.99 37.25
N GLN A 88 30.42 34.95 36.34
CA GLN A 88 30.85 36.37 36.46
C GLN A 88 30.81 37.13 35.12
N CYS A 89 29.94 38.16 35.11
CA CYS A 89 30.03 39.53 34.59
C CYS A 89 30.49 39.88 33.16
N GLN A 90 29.65 40.76 32.57
CA GLN A 90 29.72 41.64 31.39
C GLN A 90 30.92 42.63 31.38
N PRO A 91 30.95 43.71 30.54
CA PRO A 91 30.74 43.88 29.08
C PRO A 91 31.90 44.67 28.40
N GLY A 92 31.97 44.69 27.07
CA GLY A 92 32.54 45.83 26.32
C GLY A 92 33.35 45.53 25.06
N GLY A 93 33.13 46.35 24.03
CA GLY A 93 34.20 46.82 23.12
C GLY A 93 34.23 46.28 21.68
N ASP A 94 33.58 47.02 20.78
CA ASP A 94 33.99 47.45 19.43
C ASP A 94 34.52 46.52 18.31
N ALA A 95 33.87 46.72 17.14
CA ALA A 95 34.37 46.73 15.74
C ALA A 95 34.80 45.38 15.12
N THR A 96 34.48 45.00 13.88
CA THR A 96 34.36 45.74 12.60
C THR A 96 33.51 44.97 11.55
N LEU A 97 33.15 45.69 10.48
CA LEU A 97 32.27 45.38 9.33
C LEU A 97 32.85 44.44 8.25
N SER A 98 31.96 44.13 7.29
CA SER A 98 32.08 43.51 5.94
C SER A 98 31.81 42.00 5.85
N GLU A 99 30.99 41.48 4.94
CA GLU A 99 30.28 42.03 3.78
C GLU A 99 29.20 41.03 3.36
N ARG A 100 27.99 41.51 3.04
CA ARG A 100 26.84 40.70 2.62
C ARG A 100 26.81 40.71 1.09
N ALA A 101 27.09 39.58 0.46
CA ALA A 101 26.87 39.39 -0.98
C ALA A 101 25.55 38.64 -1.18
N GLU A 102 24.53 39.37 -1.59
CA GLU A 102 23.30 38.85 -2.17
C GLU A 102 23.61 38.25 -3.55
N LEU A 103 23.52 36.93 -3.67
CA LEU A 103 23.39 36.27 -4.97
C LEU A 103 21.89 36.12 -5.26
N ALA A 104 21.42 37.01 -6.14
CA ALA A 104 20.11 36.94 -6.76
C ALA A 104 19.86 35.54 -7.34
N GLN A 105 18.78 34.91 -6.89
CA GLN A 105 18.25 33.71 -7.53
C GLN A 105 17.56 34.11 -8.85
N PRO A 106 17.77 33.41 -9.96
CA PRO A 106 17.04 33.68 -11.19
C PRO A 106 15.57 33.29 -11.02
N MET A 107 14.69 34.13 -11.57
CA MET A 107 13.27 33.86 -11.74
C MET A 107 13.04 32.50 -12.43
N PRO A 108 12.06 31.69 -12.01
CA PRO A 108 11.65 30.51 -12.77
C PRO A 108 10.89 30.92 -14.04
N ASP A 109 11.25 30.29 -15.15
CA ASP A 109 10.69 30.48 -16.49
C ASP A 109 9.25 29.92 -16.55
N THR A 110 8.26 30.76 -16.82
CA THR A 110 6.81 30.48 -16.72
C THR A 110 6.24 29.57 -17.83
N ASN A 111 7.08 28.81 -18.54
CA ASN A 111 6.67 28.04 -19.74
C ASN A 111 6.92 26.52 -19.66
N GLN A 112 7.19 25.96 -18.48
CA GLN A 112 7.23 24.51 -18.31
C GLN A 112 5.86 23.97 -17.86
N PRO A 113 5.26 22.98 -18.56
CA PRO A 113 4.15 22.24 -17.99
C PRO A 113 4.65 21.54 -16.71
N PRO A 114 3.82 21.46 -15.65
CA PRO A 114 4.23 20.82 -14.41
C PRO A 114 4.65 19.37 -14.70
N PRO A 115 5.65 18.82 -13.97
CA PRO A 115 5.96 17.41 -14.08
C PRO A 115 4.70 16.58 -13.79
N PHE A 116 4.43 15.57 -14.63
CA PHE A 116 3.20 14.77 -14.59
C PHE A 116 3.08 13.82 -13.38
N GLY A 117 4.05 13.83 -12.46
CA GLY A 117 3.90 13.21 -11.15
C GLY A 117 2.95 14.05 -10.30
N LEU A 118 2.28 13.44 -9.33
CA LEU A 118 1.73 14.25 -8.25
C LEU A 118 2.93 14.89 -7.55
N GLU A 119 3.22 16.17 -7.81
CA GLU A 119 4.05 17.01 -6.93
C GLU A 119 3.28 17.19 -5.62
N LEU A 120 3.16 16.10 -4.88
CA LEU A 120 2.81 16.14 -3.49
C LEU A 120 4.03 16.76 -2.82
N ASP A 121 3.86 17.97 -2.30
CA ASP A 121 4.82 18.56 -1.38
C ASP A 121 5.00 17.56 -0.22
N LEU A 122 6.05 16.76 -0.31
CA LEU A 122 6.38 15.75 0.69
C LEU A 122 6.95 16.39 1.95
N GLY A 123 7.00 17.74 2.03
CA GLY A 123 7.11 18.52 3.26
C GLY A 123 7.98 17.82 4.30
N VAL A 124 9.24 17.54 3.95
CA VAL A 124 10.20 17.08 4.95
C VAL A 124 10.58 18.32 5.71
N ASP A 125 9.75 18.69 6.69
CA ASP A 125 10.10 19.67 7.69
C ASP A 125 11.36 19.16 8.41
N ASN A 126 12.52 19.61 7.95
CA ASN A 126 13.82 19.30 8.52
C ASN A 126 14.02 19.91 9.93
N ASN A 127 12.95 20.40 10.56
CA ASN A 127 13.03 21.12 11.82
C ASN A 127 11.95 20.77 12.86
N SER A 128 11.30 19.60 12.78
CA SER A 128 10.41 19.13 13.85
C SER A 128 10.33 17.61 13.95
N LEU A 129 10.46 17.12 15.19
CA LEU A 129 10.22 15.76 15.69
C LEU A 129 11.44 14.82 15.73
N GLU A 130 12.36 15.11 16.66
CA GLU A 130 12.68 14.03 17.60
C GLU A 130 11.35 13.53 18.20
N PRO A 131 11.07 12.22 18.23
CA PRO A 131 9.88 11.72 18.88
C PRO A 131 10.00 11.99 20.38
N ARG A 132 9.49 13.12 20.84
CA ARG A 132 9.13 13.29 22.24
C ARG A 132 8.13 12.19 22.55
N PRO A 133 8.38 11.32 23.54
CA PRO A 133 7.41 10.31 23.92
C PRO A 133 6.17 11.04 24.44
N HIS A 134 5.13 11.12 23.63
CA HIS A 134 3.80 11.40 24.13
C HIS A 134 3.42 10.22 25.00
N VAL A 135 3.40 10.48 26.32
CA VAL A 135 2.92 9.53 27.34
C VAL A 135 1.41 9.39 27.18
N GLY A 136 0.99 8.60 26.19
CA GLY A 136 -0.29 7.93 26.16
C GLY A 136 -0.09 6.53 26.73
N GLY A 137 -0.43 6.33 28.00
CA GLY A 137 -0.08 5.13 28.77
C GLY A 137 -0.64 3.79 28.26
N SER A 138 -1.48 3.78 27.22
CA SER A 138 -2.07 2.55 26.65
C SER A 138 -1.24 1.97 25.49
N ASP A 139 -0.66 2.81 24.62
CA ASP A 139 0.03 2.34 23.41
C ASP A 139 1.46 1.87 23.69
N SER A 140 2.14 2.51 24.66
CA SER A 140 3.42 2.01 25.18
C SER A 140 3.25 0.61 25.78
N LEU A 141 2.20 0.41 26.58
CA LEU A 141 1.93 -0.87 27.22
C LEU A 141 1.60 -1.97 26.19
N ALA A 142 0.81 -1.68 25.16
CA ALA A 142 0.49 -2.66 24.12
C ALA A 142 1.74 -3.06 23.31
N ASN A 143 2.58 -2.09 22.93
CA ASN A 143 3.84 -2.37 22.24
C ASN A 143 4.85 -3.10 23.14
N GLU A 144 4.91 -2.79 24.43
CA GLU A 144 5.69 -3.52 25.43
C GLU A 144 5.17 -4.95 25.60
N VAL A 145 3.85 -5.16 25.66
CA VAL A 145 3.21 -6.48 25.75
C VAL A 145 3.56 -7.35 24.52
N ILE A 146 3.48 -6.77 23.31
CA ILE A 146 3.88 -7.45 22.07
C ILE A 146 5.38 -7.77 22.09
N GLY A 147 6.23 -6.82 22.49
CA GLY A 147 7.68 -7.00 22.60
C GLY A 147 8.11 -8.04 23.66
N LEU A 148 7.29 -8.25 24.69
CA LEU A 148 7.46 -9.29 25.71
C LEU A 148 6.93 -10.66 25.26
N GLY A 149 6.35 -10.77 24.06
CA GLY A 149 5.75 -11.99 23.52
C GLY A 149 4.44 -12.39 24.21
N LEU A 150 3.78 -11.45 24.88
CA LEU A 150 2.45 -11.61 25.48
C LEU A 150 1.40 -11.15 24.46
N PHE A 151 0.29 -11.87 24.37
CA PHE A 151 -0.83 -11.48 23.50
C PHE A 151 -1.78 -10.58 24.29
N GLU A 152 -2.17 -9.44 23.71
CA GLU A 152 -3.23 -8.62 24.29
C GLU A 152 -4.60 -9.31 24.13
N GLN A 153 -5.58 -8.91 24.94
CA GLN A 153 -6.95 -9.36 24.75
C GLN A 153 -7.53 -8.71 23.50
N LEU A 154 -8.00 -9.54 22.57
CA LEU A 154 -8.73 -9.08 21.39
C LEU A 154 -9.97 -8.26 21.78
N PRO A 155 -10.42 -7.34 20.91
CA PRO A 155 -11.70 -6.69 21.08
C PRO A 155 -12.87 -7.69 21.18
N SER A 156 -14.03 -7.22 21.61
CA SER A 156 -15.21 -8.09 21.72
C SER A 156 -15.52 -8.78 20.39
N ALA A 157 -15.96 -10.04 20.45
CA ALA A 157 -16.26 -10.81 19.24
C ALA A 157 -17.35 -10.16 18.37
N GLN A 158 -18.25 -9.37 18.99
CA GLN A 158 -19.25 -8.58 18.27
C GLN A 158 -18.58 -7.48 17.45
N LEU A 159 -17.70 -6.68 18.06
CA LEU A 159 -16.99 -5.61 17.37
C LEU A 159 -16.14 -6.14 16.20
N ILE A 160 -15.45 -7.27 16.40
CA ILE A 160 -14.67 -7.89 15.32
C ILE A 160 -15.57 -8.26 14.13
N ARG A 161 -16.76 -8.83 14.38
CA ARG A 161 -17.71 -9.19 13.32
C ARG A 161 -18.23 -7.95 12.59
N ASP A 162 -18.70 -6.96 13.34
CA ASP A 162 -19.30 -5.75 12.77
C ASP A 162 -18.30 -5.01 11.87
N LEU A 163 -17.05 -4.85 12.33
CA LEU A 163 -16.00 -4.24 11.52
C LEU A 163 -15.57 -5.12 10.33
N THR A 164 -15.57 -6.45 10.49
CA THR A 164 -15.28 -7.36 9.36
C THR A 164 -16.34 -7.24 8.27
N ASP A 165 -17.62 -7.17 8.63
CA ASP A 165 -18.70 -6.99 7.66
C ASP A 165 -18.60 -5.63 6.96
N ILE A 166 -18.33 -4.56 7.71
CA ILE A 166 -18.10 -3.22 7.12
C ILE A 166 -16.95 -3.24 6.11
N TYR A 167 -15.84 -3.92 6.42
CA TYR A 167 -14.72 -4.08 5.48
C TYR A 167 -15.15 -4.77 4.18
N PHE A 168 -15.85 -5.90 4.29
CA PHE A 168 -16.27 -6.65 3.11
C PHE A 168 -17.32 -5.93 2.27
N ASP A 169 -18.21 -5.17 2.91
CA ASP A 169 -19.27 -4.43 2.23
C ASP A 169 -18.75 -3.18 1.50
N ARG A 170 -17.79 -2.46 2.10
CA ARG A 170 -17.41 -1.10 1.63
C ARG A 170 -16.03 -1.00 1.01
N LEU A 171 -15.08 -1.87 1.36
CA LEU A 171 -13.66 -1.68 1.03
C LEU A 171 -13.09 -2.85 0.21
N HIS A 172 -13.56 -4.07 0.46
CA HIS A 172 -13.03 -5.28 -0.18
C HIS A 172 -13.07 -5.24 -1.71
N CYS A 173 -14.11 -4.65 -2.31
CA CYS A 173 -14.22 -4.52 -3.76
C CYS A 173 -13.04 -3.81 -4.44
N ALA A 174 -12.32 -2.94 -3.71
CA ALA A 174 -11.13 -2.26 -4.23
C ALA A 174 -9.83 -3.08 -4.07
N THR A 175 -9.80 -4.02 -3.13
CA THR A 175 -8.67 -4.92 -2.85
C THR A 175 -9.17 -6.35 -2.59
N PRO A 176 -9.75 -7.03 -3.59
CA PRO A 176 -10.50 -8.27 -3.38
C PRO A 176 -9.58 -9.49 -3.21
N MET A 177 -8.74 -9.46 -2.17
CA MET A 177 -7.73 -10.50 -1.88
C MET A 177 -8.21 -11.54 -0.87
N LEU A 178 -9.33 -11.32 -0.18
CA LEU A 178 -9.78 -12.18 0.92
C LEU A 178 -11.12 -12.81 0.56
N HIS A 179 -11.24 -14.12 0.61
CA HIS A 179 -12.55 -14.73 0.40
C HIS A 179 -13.44 -14.52 1.64
N ARG A 180 -14.55 -13.78 1.51
CA ARG A 180 -15.44 -13.40 2.63
C ARG A 180 -15.84 -14.58 3.52
N SER A 181 -16.48 -15.60 2.94
CA SER A 181 -16.99 -16.74 3.71
C SER A 181 -15.89 -17.51 4.45
N ARG A 182 -14.72 -17.68 3.81
CA ARG A 182 -13.56 -18.37 4.41
C ARG A 182 -12.95 -17.54 5.54
N TYR A 183 -12.74 -16.24 5.31
CA TYR A 183 -12.21 -15.34 6.33
C TYR A 183 -13.13 -15.29 7.54
N THR A 184 -14.42 -15.03 7.35
CA THR A 184 -15.39 -14.95 8.45
C THR A 184 -15.51 -16.28 9.20
N ALA A 185 -15.57 -17.42 8.51
CA ALA A 185 -15.58 -18.73 9.16
C ALA A 185 -14.31 -19.00 9.97
N SER A 186 -13.15 -18.56 9.48
CA SER A 186 -11.86 -18.78 10.14
C SER A 186 -11.74 -18.05 11.49
N LEU A 187 -12.47 -16.95 11.71
CA LEU A 187 -12.47 -16.21 12.98
C LEU A 187 -13.05 -17.03 14.15
N TYR A 188 -13.91 -18.02 13.86
CA TYR A 188 -14.51 -18.90 14.87
C TYR A 188 -13.66 -20.13 15.20
N LEU A 189 -12.60 -20.38 14.45
CA LEU A 189 -11.71 -21.53 14.68
C LEU A 189 -10.84 -21.34 15.95
N PRO A 190 -10.19 -22.40 16.46
CA PRO A 190 -9.17 -22.29 17.51
C PRO A 190 -8.03 -21.31 17.13
N PRO A 191 -7.37 -20.65 18.10
CA PRO A 191 -6.43 -19.54 17.82
C PRO A 191 -5.32 -19.83 16.81
N HIS A 192 -4.80 -21.05 16.76
CA HIS A 192 -3.73 -21.44 15.82
C HIS A 192 -4.20 -21.63 14.37
N MET A 193 -5.52 -21.66 14.12
CA MET A 193 -6.14 -21.76 12.79
C MET A 193 -6.82 -20.46 12.35
N ARG A 194 -6.84 -19.43 13.21
CA ARG A 194 -7.36 -18.11 12.86
C ARG A 194 -6.40 -17.37 11.93
N PRO A 195 -6.86 -16.34 11.20
CA PRO A 195 -5.97 -15.41 10.54
C PRO A 195 -4.97 -14.81 11.55
N PRO A 196 -3.74 -14.49 11.16
CA PRO A 196 -2.79 -13.86 12.06
C PRO A 196 -3.34 -12.51 12.56
N MET A 197 -2.93 -12.13 13.77
CA MET A 197 -3.44 -10.93 14.45
C MET A 197 -3.22 -9.66 13.61
N CYS A 198 -2.07 -9.59 12.90
CA CYS A 198 -1.76 -8.49 12.00
C CYS A 198 -2.85 -8.29 10.93
N LEU A 199 -3.30 -9.36 10.28
CA LEU A 199 -4.35 -9.30 9.26
C LEU A 199 -5.71 -8.94 9.85
N GLN A 200 -6.06 -9.46 11.03
CA GLN A 200 -7.31 -9.11 11.71
C GLN A 200 -7.35 -7.61 12.04
N TYR A 201 -6.26 -7.07 12.60
CA TYR A 201 -6.17 -5.64 12.89
C TYR A 201 -6.13 -4.77 11.64
N ALA A 202 -5.48 -5.20 10.55
CA ALA A 202 -5.48 -4.46 9.29
C ALA A 202 -6.90 -4.33 8.70
N VAL A 203 -7.69 -5.43 8.73
CA VAL A 203 -9.09 -5.45 8.30
C VAL A 203 -9.94 -4.50 9.17
N MET A 204 -9.81 -4.59 10.50
CA MET A 204 -10.54 -3.71 11.41
C MET A 204 -10.15 -2.23 11.27
N ALA A 205 -8.85 -1.92 11.15
CA ALA A 205 -8.35 -0.55 10.99
C ALA A 205 -8.94 0.11 9.73
N LEU A 206 -8.96 -0.62 8.61
CA LEU A 206 -9.57 -0.12 7.38
C LEU A 206 -11.08 0.09 7.54
N ALA A 207 -11.80 -0.84 8.16
CA ALA A 207 -13.24 -0.70 8.41
C ALA A 207 -13.57 0.57 9.20
N THR A 208 -12.80 0.85 10.27
CA THR A 208 -12.99 2.05 11.10
C THR A 208 -12.78 3.38 10.35
N THR A 209 -12.13 3.38 9.18
CA THR A 209 -12.05 4.58 8.33
C THR A 209 -13.35 4.91 7.60
N THR A 210 -14.29 3.97 7.54
CA THR A 210 -15.60 4.12 6.86
C THR A 210 -16.77 4.21 7.83
N ASP A 211 -16.51 4.03 9.11
CA ASP A 211 -17.51 4.03 10.15
C ASP A 211 -17.19 5.11 11.18
N ASP A 212 -18.07 6.10 11.28
CA ASP A 212 -17.87 7.25 12.15
C ASP A 212 -17.95 6.86 13.63
N THR A 213 -18.67 5.79 13.98
CA THR A 213 -18.83 5.36 15.37
C THR A 213 -17.53 4.84 15.99
N HIS A 214 -16.77 4.05 15.23
CA HIS A 214 -15.51 3.46 15.68
C HIS A 214 -14.27 4.19 15.17
N ARG A 215 -14.40 5.40 14.62
CA ARG A 215 -13.29 6.16 14.02
C ARG A 215 -12.10 6.37 14.97
N HIS A 216 -12.35 6.50 16.27
CA HIS A 216 -11.32 6.64 17.31
C HIS A 216 -10.39 5.42 17.43
N LEU A 217 -10.80 4.24 16.94
CA LEU A 217 -10.02 3.00 16.96
C LEU A 217 -9.10 2.85 15.74
N THR A 218 -9.21 3.74 14.74
CA THR A 218 -8.47 3.68 13.48
C THR A 218 -6.96 3.60 13.70
N THR A 219 -6.38 4.58 14.39
CA THR A 219 -4.94 4.64 14.64
C THR A 219 -4.46 3.50 15.53
N PRO A 220 -5.11 3.18 16.68
CA PRO A 220 -4.72 2.04 17.50
C PRO A 220 -4.71 0.69 16.75
N PHE A 221 -5.72 0.41 15.92
CA PHE A 221 -5.75 -0.85 15.16
C PHE A 221 -4.70 -0.88 14.05
N TYR A 222 -4.46 0.23 13.36
CA TYR A 222 -3.37 0.32 12.38
C TYR A 222 -2.00 0.06 13.01
N LEU A 223 -1.69 0.70 14.15
CA LEU A 223 -0.42 0.52 14.84
C LEU A 223 -0.22 -0.94 15.30
N ARG A 224 -1.27 -1.58 15.83
CA ARG A 224 -1.24 -3.00 16.18
C ARG A 224 -1.03 -3.91 14.99
N ALA A 225 -1.72 -3.65 13.86
CA ALA A 225 -1.56 -4.44 12.65
C ALA A 225 -0.09 -4.49 12.22
N ARG A 226 0.59 -3.33 12.24
CA ARG A 226 2.01 -3.21 11.96
C ARG A 226 2.89 -3.90 12.99
N ALA A 227 2.69 -3.61 14.27
CA ALA A 227 3.50 -4.19 15.34
C ALA A 227 3.46 -5.73 15.33
N TYR A 228 2.27 -6.32 15.10
CA TYR A 228 2.16 -7.78 14.96
C TYR A 228 2.83 -8.30 13.69
N ALA A 229 2.71 -7.60 12.55
CA ALA A 229 3.37 -8.03 11.31
C ALA A 229 4.90 -8.00 11.43
N GLU A 230 5.46 -6.95 12.02
CA GLU A 230 6.89 -6.79 12.29
C GLU A 230 7.38 -7.83 13.31
N ALA A 231 6.60 -8.10 14.36
CA ALA A 231 6.94 -9.12 15.35
C ALA A 231 6.94 -10.54 14.76
N ASP A 232 5.99 -10.87 13.88
CA ASP A 232 5.91 -12.17 13.21
C ASP A 232 7.08 -12.36 12.23
N GLU A 233 7.52 -11.30 11.54
CA GLU A 233 8.71 -11.31 10.68
C GLU A 233 9.99 -11.63 11.49
N MET A 234 10.15 -11.00 12.65
CA MET A 234 11.30 -11.19 13.53
C MET A 234 11.27 -12.54 14.28
N ARG A 235 10.19 -13.32 14.15
CA ARG A 235 10.01 -14.58 14.87
C ARG A 235 10.77 -15.74 14.21
N GLY A 236 11.61 -16.40 15.00
CA GLY A 236 12.37 -17.57 14.54
C GLY A 236 13.43 -17.20 13.51
N ARG A 237 13.39 -17.80 12.31
CA ARG A 237 14.28 -17.48 11.18
C ARG A 237 13.53 -16.82 10.01
N GLY A 238 12.38 -16.19 10.26
CA GLY A 238 11.50 -15.65 9.21
C GLY A 238 10.59 -16.71 8.55
N GLU A 239 10.42 -17.86 9.19
CA GLU A 239 9.61 -18.99 8.67
C GLU A 239 8.10 -18.73 8.79
N HIS A 240 7.66 -17.65 9.45
CA HIS A 240 6.25 -17.37 9.77
C HIS A 240 5.52 -16.52 8.71
N VAL A 241 6.20 -16.15 7.63
CA VAL A 241 5.63 -15.33 6.56
C VAL A 241 4.70 -16.16 5.67
N THR A 242 3.44 -15.74 5.55
CA THR A 242 2.37 -16.45 4.82
C THR A 242 1.64 -15.54 3.84
N LEU A 243 0.70 -16.09 3.06
CA LEU A 243 -0.21 -15.32 2.20
C LEU A 243 -0.90 -14.19 2.97
N ALA A 244 -1.34 -14.47 4.20
CA ALA A 244 -1.98 -13.50 5.08
C ALA A 244 -1.06 -12.32 5.44
N HIS A 245 0.26 -12.51 5.48
CA HIS A 245 1.21 -11.42 5.72
C HIS A 245 1.36 -10.53 4.49
N ALA A 246 1.37 -11.09 3.27
CA ALA A 246 1.31 -10.28 2.06
C ALA A 246 0.02 -9.45 2.03
N GLN A 247 -1.13 -10.10 2.25
CA GLN A 247 -2.43 -9.43 2.30
C GLN A 247 -2.44 -8.31 3.36
N CYS A 248 -1.95 -8.58 4.57
CA CYS A 248 -1.84 -7.60 5.65
C CYS A 248 -1.00 -6.38 5.25
N TRP A 249 0.23 -6.58 4.77
CA TRP A 249 1.13 -5.49 4.39
C TRP A 249 0.56 -4.63 3.27
N ASN A 250 -0.20 -5.20 2.33
CA ASN A 250 -0.89 -4.42 1.31
C ASN A 250 -2.05 -3.57 1.86
N LEU A 251 -2.83 -4.11 2.81
CA LEU A 251 -3.88 -3.35 3.50
C LEU A 251 -3.27 -2.20 4.34
N VAL A 252 -2.14 -2.45 5.01
CA VAL A 252 -1.36 -1.45 5.73
C VAL A 252 -0.84 -0.36 4.78
N ALA A 253 -0.25 -0.74 3.64
CA ALA A 253 0.21 0.22 2.65
C ALA A 253 -0.93 1.10 2.12
N ASN A 254 -2.08 0.49 1.78
CA ASN A 254 -3.26 1.24 1.34
C ASN A 254 -3.74 2.24 2.41
N PHE A 255 -3.78 1.82 3.68
CA PHE A 255 -4.08 2.71 4.78
C PHE A 255 -3.11 3.91 4.84
N GLU A 256 -1.80 3.65 4.73
CA GLU A 256 -0.76 4.68 4.79
C GLU A 256 -0.87 5.68 3.63
N ALA A 257 -1.12 5.20 2.41
CA ALA A 257 -1.32 6.05 1.23
C ALA A 257 -2.54 6.98 1.38
N GLN A 258 -3.65 6.49 1.96
CA GLN A 258 -4.85 7.31 2.21
C GLN A 258 -4.59 8.45 3.22
N HIS A 259 -3.51 8.36 4.00
CA HIS A 259 -3.09 9.35 4.99
C HIS A 259 -1.84 10.12 4.56
N LEU A 260 -1.51 10.15 3.25
CA LEU A 260 -0.35 10.84 2.68
C LEU A 260 1.03 10.34 3.16
N ASN A 261 1.09 9.19 3.83
CA ASN A 261 2.35 8.61 4.28
C ASN A 261 3.01 7.81 3.14
N PHE A 262 3.22 8.41 1.96
CA PHE A 262 3.68 7.71 0.75
C PHE A 262 5.02 6.97 0.90
N PRO A 263 6.07 7.54 1.53
CA PRO A 263 7.33 6.80 1.76
C PRO A 263 7.13 5.54 2.61
N ARG A 264 6.30 5.65 3.64
CA ARG A 264 5.96 4.53 4.51
C ARG A 264 5.13 3.49 3.77
N SER A 265 4.10 3.94 3.05
CA SER A 265 3.26 3.11 2.20
C SER A 265 4.07 2.32 1.18
N SER A 266 5.05 2.95 0.53
CA SER A 266 5.91 2.30 -0.45
C SER A 266 6.79 1.21 0.19
N THR A 267 7.32 1.48 1.38
CA THR A 267 8.07 0.48 2.15
C THR A 267 7.18 -0.71 2.51
N SER A 268 6.00 -0.46 3.07
CA SER A 268 4.99 -1.50 3.39
C SER A 268 4.57 -2.31 2.17
N LEU A 269 4.33 -1.65 1.03
CA LEU A 269 3.99 -2.30 -0.24
C LEU A 269 5.15 -3.16 -0.75
N SER A 270 6.39 -2.68 -0.65
CA SER A 270 7.58 -3.43 -1.06
C SER A 270 7.75 -4.73 -0.27
N LEU A 271 7.45 -4.72 1.03
CA LEU A 271 7.41 -5.92 1.87
C LEU A 271 6.34 -6.88 1.38
N SER A 272 5.13 -6.40 1.10
CA SER A 272 4.04 -7.23 0.60
C SER A 272 4.38 -7.92 -0.73
N ILE A 273 4.92 -7.16 -1.69
CA ILE A 273 5.36 -7.67 -3.00
C ILE A 273 6.48 -8.70 -2.81
N ARG A 274 7.46 -8.40 -1.95
CA ARG A 274 8.57 -9.31 -1.67
C ARG A 274 8.09 -10.64 -1.08
N ILE A 275 7.15 -10.59 -0.14
CA ILE A 275 6.52 -11.78 0.41
C ILE A 275 5.80 -12.57 -0.70
N ALA A 276 4.99 -11.92 -1.52
CA ALA A 276 4.29 -12.59 -2.62
C ALA A 276 5.25 -13.25 -3.63
N GLN A 277 6.39 -12.61 -3.92
CA GLN A 277 7.45 -13.20 -4.74
C GLN A 277 8.10 -14.41 -4.06
N MET A 278 8.40 -14.34 -2.77
CA MET A 278 8.94 -15.46 -1.98
C MET A 278 7.97 -16.66 -1.93
N LEU A 279 6.66 -16.39 -1.94
CA LEU A 279 5.59 -17.39 -2.03
C LEU A 279 5.34 -17.87 -3.47
N ASN A 280 6.09 -17.37 -4.46
CA ASN A 280 5.94 -17.65 -5.88
C ASN A 280 4.54 -17.33 -6.46
N LEU A 281 3.84 -16.34 -5.90
CA LEU A 281 2.48 -15.99 -6.36
C LEU A 281 2.45 -15.45 -7.79
N HIS A 282 3.58 -14.97 -8.31
CA HIS A 282 3.75 -14.49 -9.69
C HIS A 282 3.80 -15.63 -10.72
N ARG A 283 3.99 -16.88 -10.28
CA ARG A 283 4.17 -18.07 -11.13
C ARG A 283 3.24 -19.22 -10.77
N LEU A 284 2.03 -18.93 -10.27
CA LEU A 284 1.09 -19.94 -9.77
C LEU A 284 0.67 -20.95 -10.86
N ASP A 285 0.46 -20.47 -12.08
CA ASP A 285 -0.06 -21.29 -13.19
C ASP A 285 1.04 -21.81 -14.14
N ASN A 286 2.29 -21.84 -13.67
CA ASN A 286 3.41 -22.34 -14.46
C ASN A 286 3.29 -23.86 -14.71
N LYS A 287 3.09 -24.26 -15.97
CA LYS A 287 3.00 -25.67 -16.40
C LYS A 287 4.37 -26.34 -16.58
N GLY A 288 5.47 -25.57 -16.59
CA GLY A 288 6.82 -26.07 -16.87
C GLY A 288 7.71 -26.16 -15.62
N HIS A 289 8.11 -27.40 -15.27
CA HIS A 289 8.93 -27.82 -14.12
C HIS A 289 8.43 -27.32 -12.74
N PRO A 290 8.34 -28.19 -11.71
CA PRO A 290 7.96 -27.75 -10.37
C PRO A 290 9.03 -26.79 -9.84
N THR A 291 8.75 -25.49 -9.92
CA THR A 291 9.40 -24.51 -9.05
C THR A 291 9.18 -25.00 -7.63
N ARG A 292 10.21 -24.94 -6.79
CA ARG A 292 10.09 -25.24 -5.36
C ARG A 292 9.13 -24.24 -4.74
N GLN A 293 7.83 -24.53 -4.80
CA GLN A 293 6.82 -23.74 -4.14
C GLN A 293 7.11 -23.80 -2.65
N THR A 294 7.26 -22.63 -2.04
CA THR A 294 7.47 -22.45 -0.60
C THR A 294 6.18 -22.65 0.17
N ILE A 295 5.03 -22.64 -0.53
CA ILE A 295 3.69 -22.86 0.01
C ILE A 295 3.16 -24.23 -0.38
N MET A 296 2.36 -24.80 0.50
CA MET A 296 1.59 -26.02 0.21
C MET A 296 0.64 -25.79 -0.96
N PRO A 297 0.29 -26.83 -1.74
CA PRO A 297 -0.76 -26.75 -2.75
C PRO A 297 -2.05 -26.19 -2.15
N ALA A 298 -2.80 -25.42 -2.95
CA ALA A 298 -4.10 -24.90 -2.55
C ALA A 298 -5.06 -26.07 -2.24
N LYS A 299 -5.87 -25.95 -1.19
CA LYS A 299 -6.81 -27.02 -0.79
C LYS A 299 -7.99 -27.14 -1.74
N ASP A 300 -8.39 -26.01 -2.33
CA ASP A 300 -9.50 -25.89 -3.26
C ASP A 300 -9.23 -24.76 -4.26
N TRP A 301 -10.12 -24.63 -5.24
CA TRP A 301 -10.00 -23.64 -6.29
C TRP A 301 -10.11 -22.20 -5.75
N SER A 302 -10.98 -21.94 -4.78
CA SER A 302 -11.12 -20.61 -4.15
C SER A 302 -9.83 -20.16 -3.47
N GLU A 303 -9.10 -21.06 -2.79
CA GLU A 303 -7.80 -20.74 -2.21
C GLU A 303 -6.74 -20.44 -3.28
N LEU A 304 -6.76 -21.17 -4.40
CA LEU A 304 -5.89 -20.87 -5.53
C LEU A 304 -6.21 -19.49 -6.12
N GLU A 305 -7.49 -19.18 -6.30
CA GLU A 305 -7.94 -17.90 -6.81
C GLU A 305 -7.65 -16.75 -5.83
N GLU A 306 -7.72 -16.98 -4.53
CA GLU A 306 -7.30 -16.01 -3.49
C GLU A 306 -5.81 -15.65 -3.64
N ARG A 307 -4.97 -16.64 -3.95
CA ARG A 307 -3.54 -16.42 -4.26
C ARG A 307 -3.34 -15.62 -5.54
N ARG A 308 -4.09 -15.92 -6.61
CA ARG A 308 -4.05 -15.14 -7.88
C ARG A 308 -4.48 -13.69 -7.65
N ARG A 309 -5.61 -13.48 -6.97
CA ARG A 309 -6.14 -12.15 -6.64
C ARG A 309 -5.18 -11.35 -5.78
N THR A 310 -4.54 -11.98 -4.79
CA THR A 310 -3.50 -11.33 -4.00
C THR A 310 -2.37 -10.82 -4.91
N TRP A 311 -1.83 -11.64 -5.81
CA TRP A 311 -0.81 -11.20 -6.77
C TRP A 311 -1.27 -10.01 -7.62
N TRP A 312 -2.46 -10.08 -8.19
CA TRP A 312 -2.96 -9.04 -9.09
C TRP A 312 -3.38 -7.74 -8.39
N VAL A 313 -3.83 -7.81 -7.13
CA VAL A 313 -4.04 -6.61 -6.32
C VAL A 313 -2.71 -5.93 -5.99
N LEU A 314 -1.66 -6.70 -5.68
CA LEU A 314 -0.31 -6.14 -5.50
C LEU A 314 0.24 -5.53 -6.78
N PHE A 315 0.03 -6.19 -7.93
CA PHE A 315 0.37 -5.63 -9.23
C PHE A 315 -0.29 -4.27 -9.45
N CYS A 316 -1.59 -4.16 -9.19
CA CYS A 316 -2.28 -2.88 -9.30
C CYS A 316 -1.68 -1.88 -8.31
N ALA A 317 -1.56 -2.21 -7.03
CA ALA A 317 -1.03 -1.32 -6.00
C ALA A 317 0.37 -0.77 -6.35
N ASP A 318 1.26 -1.60 -6.91
CA ASP A 318 2.58 -1.21 -7.41
C ASP A 318 2.46 -0.14 -8.51
N ARG A 319 1.60 -0.37 -9.51
CA ARG A 319 1.36 0.62 -10.59
C ARG A 319 0.78 1.93 -10.09
N LEU A 320 -0.16 1.84 -9.15
CA LEU A 320 -0.78 3.02 -8.53
C LEU A 320 0.26 3.81 -7.74
N ALA A 321 1.06 3.14 -6.90
CA ALA A 321 2.08 3.77 -6.07
C ALA A 321 3.14 4.45 -6.92
N SER A 322 3.70 3.76 -7.92
CA SER A 322 4.67 4.33 -8.84
C SER A 322 4.12 5.51 -9.63
N GLY A 323 2.86 5.43 -10.06
CA GLY A 323 2.24 6.52 -10.79
C GLY A 323 2.02 7.77 -9.95
N VAL A 324 1.71 7.59 -8.65
CA VAL A 324 1.51 8.69 -7.70
C VAL A 324 2.83 9.32 -7.27
N THR A 325 3.84 8.52 -6.93
CA THR A 325 5.08 9.03 -6.33
C THR A 325 6.19 9.33 -7.34
N GLY A 326 6.05 8.84 -8.58
CA GLY A 326 7.13 8.86 -9.57
C GLY A 326 8.25 7.86 -9.29
N TRP A 327 8.14 7.02 -8.26
CA TRP A 327 9.14 5.98 -7.96
C TRP A 327 9.01 4.78 -8.91
N PRO A 328 10.12 4.08 -9.21
CA PRO A 328 10.09 2.91 -10.07
C PRO A 328 9.14 1.82 -9.55
N ALA A 329 8.47 1.14 -10.46
CA ALA A 329 7.67 -0.04 -10.12
C ALA A 329 8.56 -1.21 -9.70
N LEU A 330 8.10 -1.99 -8.72
CA LEU A 330 8.84 -3.11 -8.15
C LEU A 330 8.60 -4.42 -8.92
N ILE A 331 7.47 -4.53 -9.63
CA ILE A 331 7.15 -5.67 -10.47
C ILE A 331 7.57 -5.35 -11.91
N ASN A 332 8.33 -6.23 -12.54
CA ASN A 332 8.68 -6.07 -13.97
C ASN A 332 7.77 -6.94 -14.84
N GLU A 333 6.87 -6.32 -15.59
CA GLU A 333 5.93 -6.97 -16.50
C GLU A 333 6.46 -7.15 -17.93
N ARG A 334 7.59 -6.52 -18.28
CA ARG A 334 8.15 -6.57 -19.64
C ARG A 334 8.90 -7.87 -19.92
N ASP A 335 9.31 -8.59 -18.88
CA ASP A 335 9.86 -9.93 -18.99
C ASP A 335 8.72 -10.95 -19.16
N VAL A 336 8.53 -11.45 -20.39
CA VAL A 336 7.44 -12.37 -20.77
C VAL A 336 7.43 -13.66 -19.93
N GLY A 337 8.55 -14.03 -19.31
CA GLY A 337 8.66 -15.19 -18.41
C GLY A 337 8.51 -14.85 -16.92
N SER A 338 8.35 -13.58 -16.55
CA SER A 338 8.31 -13.17 -15.14
C SER A 338 6.95 -13.46 -14.50
N ILE A 339 5.84 -13.18 -15.20
CA ILE A 339 4.48 -13.37 -14.69
C ILE A 339 3.79 -14.50 -15.46
N LEU A 340 3.64 -15.64 -14.80
CA LEU A 340 2.98 -16.83 -15.35
C LEU A 340 1.60 -17.10 -14.70
N THR A 341 1.19 -16.23 -13.78
CA THR A 341 -0.12 -16.33 -13.13
C THR A 341 -1.20 -15.79 -14.06
N LEU A 342 -2.30 -16.52 -14.20
CA LEU A 342 -3.43 -16.12 -15.03
C LEU A 342 -4.20 -14.97 -14.38
N LEU A 343 -4.86 -14.16 -15.20
CA LEU A 343 -5.70 -13.04 -14.74
C LEU A 343 -6.82 -13.53 -13.82
N PRO A 344 -7.33 -12.67 -12.92
CA PRO A 344 -8.35 -13.07 -11.95
C PRO A 344 -9.66 -13.50 -12.61
N ALA A 345 -10.32 -14.50 -12.02
CA ALA A 345 -11.65 -14.95 -12.38
C ALA A 345 -12.75 -13.95 -11.93
N SER A 346 -13.97 -14.16 -12.42
CA SER A 346 -15.14 -13.38 -11.98
C SER A 346 -15.38 -13.47 -10.47
N GLU A 347 -16.06 -12.46 -9.92
CA GLU A 347 -16.45 -12.45 -8.51
C GLU A 347 -17.42 -13.58 -8.17
N GLU A 348 -18.31 -13.91 -9.10
CA GLU A 348 -19.27 -15.00 -8.95
C GLU A 348 -18.57 -16.35 -8.84
N ALA A 349 -17.59 -16.61 -9.71
CA ALA A 349 -16.79 -17.82 -9.65
C ALA A 349 -16.02 -17.91 -8.33
N PHE A 350 -15.34 -16.82 -7.93
CA PHE A 350 -14.58 -16.73 -6.69
C PHE A 350 -15.43 -17.04 -5.46
N MET A 351 -16.62 -16.44 -5.34
CA MET A 351 -17.48 -16.58 -4.17
C MET A 351 -18.17 -17.94 -4.08
N ASN A 352 -18.41 -18.61 -5.21
CA ASN A 352 -19.10 -19.89 -5.28
C ASN A 352 -18.16 -21.10 -5.44
N ASN A 353 -16.85 -20.89 -5.39
CA ASN A 353 -15.84 -21.93 -5.62
C ASN A 353 -16.03 -22.66 -6.97
N LEU A 354 -16.32 -21.90 -8.04
CA LEU A 354 -16.51 -22.44 -9.38
C LEU A 354 -15.26 -22.20 -10.22
N GLU A 355 -14.69 -23.27 -10.78
CA GLU A 355 -13.51 -23.13 -11.63
C GLU A 355 -13.83 -22.37 -12.92
N GLU A 356 -13.21 -21.20 -13.07
CA GLU A 356 -13.29 -20.37 -14.27
C GLU A 356 -11.93 -20.34 -14.97
N ARG A 357 -11.94 -20.55 -16.29
CA ARG A 357 -10.74 -20.47 -17.10
C ARG A 357 -10.45 -19.02 -17.46
N THR A 358 -9.27 -18.54 -17.11
CA THR A 358 -8.82 -17.18 -17.42
C THR A 358 -7.58 -17.17 -18.30
N SER A 359 -7.25 -15.98 -18.81
CA SER A 359 -6.18 -15.72 -19.76
C SER A 359 -4.91 -15.20 -19.08
N SER A 360 -3.81 -15.15 -19.82
CA SER A 360 -2.58 -14.48 -19.36
C SER A 360 -2.66 -12.97 -19.58
N LEU A 361 -1.88 -12.18 -18.83
CA LEU A 361 -1.76 -10.74 -19.06
C LEU A 361 -1.38 -10.42 -20.52
N THR A 362 -0.39 -11.14 -21.06
CA THR A 362 0.11 -10.94 -22.42
C THR A 362 -0.93 -11.27 -23.48
N SER A 363 -1.71 -12.35 -23.32
CA SER A 363 -2.73 -12.73 -24.30
C SER A 363 -3.92 -11.74 -24.29
N SER A 364 -4.32 -11.25 -23.12
CA SER A 364 -5.37 -10.23 -23.01
C SER A 364 -4.93 -8.84 -23.49
N LEU A 365 -3.68 -8.43 -23.25
CA LEU A 365 -3.15 -7.18 -23.82
C LEU A 365 -3.06 -7.24 -25.35
N ARG A 366 -2.77 -8.42 -25.91
CA ARG A 366 -2.83 -8.68 -27.36
C ARG A 366 -4.25 -8.95 -27.88
N GLN A 367 -5.25 -8.88 -26.99
CA GLN A 367 -6.67 -9.06 -27.28
C GLN A 367 -7.00 -10.35 -28.03
N GLN A 368 -6.30 -11.44 -27.68
CA GLN A 368 -6.63 -12.76 -28.19
C GLN A 368 -7.91 -13.32 -27.53
N ASP A 369 -8.27 -12.79 -26.36
CA ASP A 369 -9.41 -13.21 -25.54
C ASP A 369 -10.28 -11.99 -25.20
N PRO A 370 -11.50 -11.84 -25.78
CA PRO A 370 -12.34 -10.66 -25.59
C PRO A 370 -13.10 -10.64 -24.25
N GLU A 371 -13.21 -11.79 -23.57
CA GLU A 371 -13.92 -11.89 -22.30
C GLU A 371 -12.93 -11.97 -21.13
N TYR A 372 -13.05 -11.03 -20.19
CA TYR A 372 -12.28 -11.00 -18.95
C TYR A 372 -13.09 -10.41 -17.80
N SER A 373 -12.74 -10.77 -16.57
CA SER A 373 -13.44 -10.33 -15.35
C SER A 373 -13.25 -8.83 -15.08
N SER A 374 -14.09 -8.26 -14.20
CA SER A 374 -13.97 -6.84 -13.84
C SER A 374 -12.64 -6.49 -13.16
N LEU A 375 -12.09 -7.41 -12.35
CA LEU A 375 -10.77 -7.25 -11.73
C LEU A 375 -9.64 -7.41 -12.75
N ALA A 376 -9.77 -8.32 -13.72
CA ALA A 376 -8.84 -8.41 -14.84
C ALA A 376 -8.81 -7.13 -15.67
N GLY A 377 -9.96 -6.51 -15.94
CA GLY A 377 -10.03 -5.22 -16.62
C GLY A 377 -9.31 -4.11 -15.84
N ARG A 378 -9.44 -4.10 -14.51
CA ARG A 378 -8.69 -3.18 -13.64
C ARG A 378 -7.17 -3.39 -13.73
N VAL A 379 -6.71 -4.64 -13.80
CA VAL A 379 -5.29 -4.97 -14.02
C VAL A 379 -4.80 -4.41 -15.36
N LEU A 380 -5.55 -4.66 -16.43
CA LEU A 380 -5.21 -4.20 -17.78
C LEU A 380 -5.15 -2.67 -17.85
N ALA A 381 -6.16 -1.99 -17.31
CA ALA A 381 -6.22 -0.53 -17.30
C ALA A 381 -5.08 0.09 -16.47
N SER A 382 -4.76 -0.51 -15.31
CA SER A 382 -3.62 -0.08 -14.48
C SER A 382 -2.28 -0.29 -15.20
N CYS A 383 -2.16 -1.36 -15.98
CA CYS A 383 -0.96 -1.64 -16.79
C CYS A 383 -0.78 -0.58 -17.91
N LEU A 384 -1.84 -0.29 -18.67
CA LEU A 384 -1.78 0.71 -19.74
C LEU A 384 -1.51 2.11 -19.18
N PHE A 385 -2.19 2.50 -18.10
CA PHE A 385 -1.96 3.78 -17.44
C PHE A 385 -0.50 3.92 -16.95
N HIS A 386 0.06 2.88 -16.34
CA HIS A 386 1.46 2.91 -15.91
C HIS A 386 2.43 3.07 -17.09
N ARG A 387 2.21 2.37 -18.21
CA ARG A 387 3.03 2.54 -19.42
C ARG A 387 2.98 3.97 -19.95
N THR A 388 1.81 4.62 -19.88
CA THR A 388 1.67 6.05 -20.21
C THR A 388 2.54 6.93 -19.31
N LEU A 389 2.50 6.70 -17.99
CA LEU A 389 3.28 7.49 -17.04
C LEU A 389 4.80 7.28 -17.20
N GLU A 390 5.25 6.04 -17.42
CA GLU A 390 6.65 5.74 -17.71
C GLU A 390 7.11 6.54 -18.95
N LEU A 391 6.36 6.47 -20.05
CA LEU A 391 6.67 7.20 -21.28
C LEU A 391 6.71 8.72 -21.07
N THR A 392 5.83 9.22 -20.20
CA THR A 392 5.78 10.64 -19.86
C THR A 392 7.03 11.08 -19.10
N SER A 393 7.46 10.27 -18.11
CA SER A 393 8.62 10.52 -17.25
C SER A 393 9.98 10.35 -17.94
N GLU A 394 10.06 9.65 -19.09
CA GLU A 394 11.31 9.46 -19.82
C GLU A 394 11.93 10.81 -20.25
N SER A 395 13.12 11.11 -19.72
CA SER A 395 13.95 12.24 -20.12
C SER A 395 14.55 12.01 -21.51
N PHE A 396 14.37 12.95 -22.43
CA PHE A 396 14.96 12.88 -23.77
C PHE A 396 16.48 13.10 -23.69
N THR A 397 17.25 12.03 -23.85
CA THR A 397 18.72 12.08 -24.01
C THR A 397 19.17 11.85 -25.45
N GLN A 398 18.24 11.50 -26.35
CA GLN A 398 18.55 11.17 -27.75
C GLN A 398 18.37 12.38 -28.66
N GLU A 399 19.36 12.61 -29.53
CA GLU A 399 19.29 13.59 -30.63
C GLU A 399 17.98 13.41 -31.39
N ALA A 400 17.23 14.50 -31.52
CA ALA A 400 15.94 14.53 -32.20
C ALA A 400 16.08 13.90 -33.59
N SER A 401 15.60 12.66 -33.73
CA SER A 401 15.56 11.97 -35.00
C SER A 401 14.73 12.84 -35.95
N GLN A 402 15.28 13.21 -37.11
CA GLN A 402 14.55 14.03 -38.09
C GLN A 402 13.29 13.31 -38.62
N ASP A 403 13.24 11.98 -38.49
CA ASP A 403 12.10 11.14 -38.83
C ASP A 403 11.31 10.70 -37.58
N ILE A 404 10.10 11.24 -37.41
CA ILE A 404 9.16 10.88 -36.35
C ILE A 404 8.74 9.41 -36.43
N GLN A 405 8.61 8.83 -37.63
CA GLN A 405 8.24 7.43 -37.80
C GLN A 405 9.37 6.49 -37.39
N ALA A 406 10.61 6.98 -37.35
CA ALA A 406 11.75 6.27 -36.76
C ALA A 406 11.86 6.46 -35.24
N SER A 407 11.22 7.49 -34.66
CA SER A 407 11.33 7.83 -33.24
C SER A 407 10.81 6.69 -32.34
N PRO A 408 11.63 6.17 -31.41
CA PRO A 408 11.20 5.12 -30.48
C PRO A 408 10.10 5.61 -29.54
N TYR A 409 10.14 6.89 -29.17
CA TYR A 409 9.10 7.53 -28.34
C TYR A 409 7.75 7.52 -29.07
N TRP A 410 7.71 7.98 -30.32
CA TRP A 410 6.45 8.08 -31.08
C TRP A 410 5.85 6.71 -31.38
N LYS A 411 6.68 5.70 -31.68
CA LYS A 411 6.23 4.31 -31.83
C LYS A 411 5.58 3.79 -30.55
N ARG A 412 6.17 4.06 -29.39
CA ARG A 412 5.59 3.68 -28.09
C ARG A 412 4.30 4.45 -27.78
N GLN A 413 4.29 5.76 -28.02
CA GLN A 413 3.08 6.58 -27.86
C GLN A 413 1.92 6.03 -28.70
N THR A 414 2.17 5.78 -29.98
CA THR A 414 1.16 5.25 -30.92
C THR A 414 0.69 3.85 -30.51
N ALA A 415 1.61 2.99 -30.03
CA ALA A 415 1.23 1.67 -29.54
C ALA A 415 0.31 1.75 -28.30
N ILE A 416 0.65 2.62 -27.34
CA ILE A 416 -0.18 2.84 -26.15
C ILE A 416 -1.53 3.45 -26.52
N ASP A 417 -1.58 4.44 -27.43
CA ASP A 417 -2.83 5.04 -27.90
C ASP A 417 -3.75 3.99 -28.55
N ASN A 418 -3.19 3.14 -29.43
CA ASN A 418 -3.94 2.04 -30.03
C ASN A 418 -4.46 1.06 -28.97
N ASP A 419 -3.64 0.68 -28.00
CA ASP A 419 -4.06 -0.22 -26.90
C ASP A 419 -5.21 0.40 -26.07
N LEU A 420 -5.14 1.71 -25.77
CA LEU A 420 -6.18 2.44 -25.03
C LEU A 420 -7.48 2.57 -25.81
N VAL A 421 -7.40 2.99 -27.07
CA VAL A 421 -8.56 3.09 -27.97
C VAL A 421 -9.26 1.74 -28.08
N THR A 422 -8.47 0.68 -28.24
CA THR A 422 -9.03 -0.66 -28.38
C THR A 422 -9.62 -1.18 -27.07
N MET A 423 -8.98 -0.92 -25.93
CA MET A 423 -9.57 -1.21 -24.61
C MET A 423 -10.94 -0.55 -24.44
N LEU A 424 -11.05 0.75 -24.75
CA LEU A 424 -12.30 1.51 -24.60
C LEU A 424 -13.39 1.03 -25.56
N MET A 425 -13.04 0.66 -26.80
CA MET A 425 -14.01 0.16 -27.79
C MET A 425 -14.55 -1.24 -27.45
N PHE A 426 -13.73 -2.10 -26.85
CA PHE A 426 -14.05 -3.52 -26.63
C PHE A 426 -14.12 -3.88 -25.14
N LEU A 427 -14.60 -2.96 -24.29
CA LEU A 427 -14.86 -3.26 -22.88
C LEU A 427 -15.93 -4.37 -22.74
N PRO A 428 -15.70 -5.38 -21.87
CA PRO A 428 -16.71 -6.35 -21.51
C PRO A 428 -17.97 -5.71 -20.94
N SER A 429 -19.11 -6.40 -21.08
CA SER A 429 -20.41 -5.91 -20.63
C SER A 429 -20.47 -5.55 -19.15
N SER A 430 -19.62 -6.17 -18.31
CA SER A 430 -19.49 -5.89 -16.87
C SER A 430 -18.74 -4.60 -16.53
N LEU A 431 -18.01 -4.03 -17.49
CA LEU A 431 -17.20 -2.81 -17.35
C LEU A 431 -17.76 -1.62 -18.13
N GLN A 432 -18.80 -1.83 -18.96
CA GLN A 432 -19.44 -0.77 -19.73
C GLN A 432 -20.29 0.15 -18.84
N LEU A 433 -20.14 1.45 -19.06
CA LEU A 433 -21.00 2.51 -18.51
C LEU A 433 -22.04 2.95 -19.56
N PRO A 434 -23.24 3.43 -19.16
CA PRO A 434 -23.72 3.69 -17.80
C PRO A 434 -24.20 2.45 -17.03
N ARG A 435 -24.31 1.29 -17.71
CA ARG A 435 -24.96 0.07 -17.18
C ARG A 435 -24.39 -0.38 -15.83
N ASN A 436 -23.07 -0.30 -15.65
CA ASN A 436 -22.39 -0.78 -14.44
C ASN A 436 -21.82 0.34 -13.57
N VAL A 437 -22.45 1.52 -13.52
CA VAL A 437 -21.93 2.66 -12.73
C VAL A 437 -21.77 2.39 -11.22
N ARG A 438 -22.50 1.39 -10.69
CA ARG A 438 -22.36 0.96 -9.29
C ARG A 438 -21.11 0.09 -9.04
N SER A 439 -20.50 -0.43 -10.10
CA SER A 439 -19.26 -1.21 -10.00
C SER A 439 -18.07 -0.25 -9.94
N LEU A 440 -17.38 -0.22 -8.79
CA LEU A 440 -16.17 0.60 -8.64
C LEU A 440 -15.06 0.20 -9.62
N ASN A 441 -14.99 -1.06 -10.04
CA ASN A 441 -14.04 -1.48 -11.07
C ASN A 441 -14.42 -0.93 -12.46
N ALA A 442 -15.71 -0.90 -12.81
CA ALA A 442 -16.16 -0.29 -14.07
C ALA A 442 -15.86 1.21 -14.09
N VAL A 443 -16.22 1.92 -13.02
CA VAL A 443 -15.91 3.34 -12.86
C VAL A 443 -14.39 3.59 -12.95
N PHE A 444 -13.60 2.82 -12.20
CA PHE A 444 -12.14 2.94 -12.19
C PHE A 444 -11.53 2.72 -13.57
N VAL A 445 -11.91 1.65 -14.27
CA VAL A 445 -11.37 1.30 -15.60
C VAL A 445 -11.65 2.40 -16.63
N ASN A 446 -12.89 2.91 -16.69
CA ASN A 446 -13.22 3.95 -17.65
C ASN A 446 -12.50 5.27 -17.31
N VAL A 447 -12.52 5.71 -16.05
CA VAL A 447 -11.86 6.96 -15.65
C VAL A 447 -10.36 6.90 -15.86
N ILE A 448 -9.69 5.81 -15.48
CA ILE A 448 -8.23 5.70 -15.62
C ILE A 448 -7.80 5.55 -17.09
N ALA A 449 -8.62 4.93 -17.94
CA ALA A 449 -8.35 4.85 -19.38
C ALA A 449 -8.42 6.22 -20.04
N HIS A 450 -9.45 7.03 -19.74
CA HIS A 450 -9.51 8.41 -20.22
C HIS A 450 -8.41 9.29 -19.63
N ALA A 451 -8.06 9.11 -18.35
CA ALA A 451 -6.92 9.79 -17.75
C ALA A 451 -5.59 9.41 -18.44
N ALA A 452 -5.43 8.15 -18.84
CA ALA A 452 -4.27 7.71 -19.62
C ALA A 452 -4.21 8.43 -20.98
N VAL A 453 -5.34 8.57 -21.68
CA VAL A 453 -5.42 9.34 -22.94
C VAL A 453 -5.00 10.79 -22.71
N ILE A 454 -5.53 11.44 -21.66
CA ILE A 454 -5.18 12.82 -21.30
C ILE A 454 -3.68 12.94 -21.04
N CYS A 455 -3.12 12.10 -20.16
CA CYS A 455 -1.69 12.13 -19.83
C CYS A 455 -0.81 11.91 -21.07
N LEU A 456 -1.16 10.94 -21.92
CA LEU A 456 -0.40 10.59 -23.12
C LEU A 456 -0.29 11.77 -24.10
N HIS A 457 -1.43 12.40 -24.43
CA HIS A 457 -1.47 13.49 -25.40
C HIS A 457 -0.92 14.80 -24.83
N ARG A 458 -1.21 15.13 -23.56
CA ARG A 458 -0.62 16.31 -22.90
C ARG A 458 0.90 16.19 -22.86
N ALA A 459 1.45 15.02 -22.53
CA ALA A 459 2.89 14.79 -22.50
C ALA A 459 3.53 14.97 -23.88
N GLY A 460 2.93 14.42 -24.93
CA GLY A 460 3.39 14.60 -26.31
C GLY A 460 3.41 16.06 -26.73
N LEU A 461 2.33 16.81 -26.45
CA LEU A 461 2.24 18.24 -26.74
C LEU A 461 3.25 19.06 -25.94
N GLY A 462 3.41 18.78 -24.65
CA GLY A 462 4.40 19.43 -23.79
C GLY A 462 5.83 19.24 -24.29
N LYS A 463 6.19 18.00 -24.68
CA LYS A 463 7.49 17.68 -25.28
C LYS A 463 7.69 18.37 -26.63
N SER A 464 6.62 18.60 -27.39
CA SER A 464 6.68 19.37 -28.64
C SER A 464 6.88 20.87 -28.43
N ARG A 465 6.17 21.47 -27.46
CA ARG A 465 6.31 22.89 -27.11
C ARG A 465 7.69 23.21 -26.56
N ALA A 466 8.26 22.30 -25.76
CA ALA A 466 9.62 22.40 -25.23
C ALA A 466 10.73 22.19 -26.29
N GLY A 467 10.37 21.87 -27.53
CA GLY A 467 11.35 21.61 -28.60
C GLY A 467 12.10 20.27 -28.48
N HIS A 468 11.74 19.41 -27.51
CA HIS A 468 12.36 18.09 -27.31
C HIS A 468 11.93 17.07 -28.38
N LEU A 469 10.76 17.25 -28.98
CA LEU A 469 10.23 16.40 -30.04
C LEU A 469 9.57 17.26 -31.12
N LYS A 470 10.00 17.16 -32.38
CA LYS A 470 9.30 17.85 -33.48
C LYS A 470 8.11 17.00 -33.92
N LEU A 471 6.90 17.34 -33.47
CA LEU A 471 5.67 16.70 -33.96
C LEU A 471 5.18 17.40 -35.23
N PRO A 472 4.69 16.67 -36.25
CA PRO A 472 3.99 17.26 -37.39
C PRO A 472 2.69 17.95 -36.95
N ASP A 473 2.27 18.96 -37.71
CA ASP A 473 1.03 19.70 -37.44
C ASP A 473 -0.21 18.80 -37.34
N TYR A 474 -0.29 17.74 -38.15
CA TYR A 474 -1.41 16.80 -38.07
C TYR A 474 -1.44 16.03 -36.74
N ALA A 475 -0.28 15.68 -36.19
CA ALA A 475 -0.16 14.92 -34.94
C ALA A 475 -0.42 15.81 -33.71
N ILE A 476 -0.03 17.08 -33.80
CA ILE A 476 -0.38 18.11 -32.81
C ILE A 476 -1.90 18.27 -32.76
N ARG A 477 -2.54 18.51 -33.92
CA ARG A 477 -4.01 18.64 -34.00
C ARG A 477 -4.72 17.40 -33.50
N GLN A 478 -4.33 16.22 -33.96
CA GLN A 478 -4.89 14.96 -33.49
C GLN A 478 -4.77 14.81 -31.96
N SER A 479 -3.64 15.22 -31.36
CA SER A 479 -3.48 15.15 -29.92
C SER A 479 -4.37 16.16 -29.18
N GLN A 480 -4.55 17.36 -29.73
CA GLN A 480 -5.48 18.36 -29.18
C GLN A 480 -6.93 17.87 -29.24
N ASP A 481 -7.35 17.31 -30.38
CA ASP A 481 -8.70 16.79 -30.62
C ASP A 481 -9.08 15.62 -29.68
N ARG A 482 -8.10 14.98 -29.05
CA ARG A 482 -8.30 13.88 -28.10
C ARG A 482 -8.51 14.33 -26.66
N LEU A 483 -8.06 15.52 -26.29
CA LEU A 483 -8.02 15.96 -24.89
C LEU A 483 -9.42 16.29 -24.36
N LEU A 484 -10.15 17.18 -25.05
CA LEU A 484 -11.44 17.67 -24.57
C LEU A 484 -12.47 16.53 -24.45
N PRO A 485 -12.66 15.65 -25.46
CA PRO A 485 -13.59 14.53 -25.32
C PRO A 485 -13.22 13.57 -24.18
N ALA A 486 -11.93 13.31 -23.94
CA ALA A 486 -11.50 12.47 -22.83
C ALA A 486 -11.79 13.12 -21.46
N ALA A 487 -11.61 14.43 -21.33
CA ALA A 487 -11.94 15.16 -20.11
C ALA A 487 -13.46 15.22 -19.86
N GLU A 488 -14.25 15.39 -20.91
CA GLU A 488 -15.71 15.34 -20.85
C GLU A 488 -16.22 13.96 -20.41
N GLU A 489 -15.63 12.87 -20.90
CA GLU A 489 -15.98 11.53 -20.44
C GLU A 489 -15.66 11.32 -18.95
N VAL A 490 -14.49 11.77 -18.47
CA VAL A 490 -14.18 11.73 -17.03
C VAL A 490 -15.23 12.50 -16.22
N LEU A 491 -15.60 13.71 -16.66
CA LEU A 491 -16.61 14.54 -16.02
C LEU A 491 -18.00 13.87 -16.02
N ASN A 492 -18.41 13.30 -17.14
CA ASN A 492 -19.69 12.61 -17.29
C ASN A 492 -19.76 11.41 -16.35
N ILE A 493 -18.69 10.63 -16.26
CA ILE A 493 -18.61 9.52 -15.30
C ILE A 493 -18.73 10.04 -13.88
N VAL A 494 -17.96 11.08 -13.50
CA VAL A 494 -18.01 11.69 -12.15
C VAL A 494 -19.44 12.14 -11.78
N ARG A 495 -20.18 12.73 -12.72
CA ARG A 495 -21.58 13.13 -12.52
C ARG A 495 -22.52 11.96 -12.24
N MET A 496 -22.18 10.76 -12.70
CA MET A 496 -23.01 9.56 -12.54
C MET A 496 -22.66 8.71 -11.31
N ILE A 497 -21.50 8.91 -10.68
CA ILE A 497 -21.06 8.10 -9.54
C ILE A 497 -22.01 8.29 -8.35
N THR A 498 -22.58 7.19 -7.86
CA THR A 498 -23.51 7.22 -6.72
C THR A 498 -22.81 7.39 -5.37
N ASP A 499 -21.64 6.77 -5.20
CA ASP A 499 -20.81 6.87 -3.98
C ASP A 499 -19.43 7.44 -4.31
N ILE A 500 -19.40 8.76 -4.56
CA ILE A 500 -18.18 9.46 -4.96
C ILE A 500 -17.14 9.48 -3.83
N ARG A 501 -17.57 9.41 -2.56
CA ARG A 501 -16.66 9.38 -1.40
C ARG A 501 -15.82 8.10 -1.40
N VAL A 502 -16.43 6.95 -1.67
CA VAL A 502 -15.70 5.68 -1.75
C VAL A 502 -14.80 5.64 -2.99
N ALA A 503 -15.27 6.12 -4.15
CA ALA A 503 -14.44 6.17 -5.36
C ALA A 503 -13.17 7.02 -5.16
N PHE A 504 -13.29 8.16 -4.49
CA PHE A 504 -12.17 9.09 -4.26
C PHE A 504 -11.20 8.61 -3.17
N LYS A 505 -11.48 7.51 -2.46
CA LYS A 505 -10.46 6.88 -1.60
C LYS A 505 -9.25 6.36 -2.38
N ASN A 506 -9.40 6.11 -3.68
CA ASN A 506 -8.28 5.80 -4.55
C ASN A 506 -7.65 7.12 -5.06
N PRO A 507 -6.38 7.42 -4.72
CA PRO A 507 -5.70 8.64 -5.15
C PRO A 507 -5.70 8.87 -6.66
N LEU A 508 -5.68 7.79 -7.47
CA LEU A 508 -5.72 7.93 -8.93
C LEU A 508 -7.06 8.41 -9.47
N MET A 509 -8.18 8.15 -8.78
CA MET A 509 -9.47 8.71 -9.18
C MET A 509 -9.43 10.23 -9.02
N VAL A 510 -8.84 10.71 -7.92
CA VAL A 510 -8.65 12.13 -7.65
C VAL A 510 -7.72 12.77 -8.68
N PHE A 511 -6.57 12.12 -8.96
CA PHE A 511 -5.63 12.56 -9.99
C PHE A 511 -6.28 12.62 -11.38
N SER A 512 -7.09 11.62 -11.74
CA SER A 512 -7.78 11.59 -13.04
C SER A 512 -8.73 12.77 -13.21
N VAL A 513 -9.46 13.12 -12.14
CA VAL A 513 -10.36 14.28 -12.12
C VAL A 513 -9.57 15.59 -12.21
N TYR A 514 -8.45 15.69 -11.49
CA TYR A 514 -7.54 16.82 -11.59
C TYR A 514 -6.99 16.99 -13.02
N MET A 515 -6.53 15.91 -13.66
CA MET A 515 -6.05 15.94 -15.03
C MET A 515 -7.12 16.36 -16.05
N ALA A 516 -8.38 15.95 -15.84
CA ALA A 516 -9.50 16.42 -16.65
C ALA A 516 -9.77 17.92 -16.42
N ALA A 517 -9.71 18.39 -15.17
CA ALA A 517 -9.86 19.80 -14.83
C ALA A 517 -8.79 20.68 -15.51
N LEU A 518 -7.53 20.21 -15.57
CA LEU A 518 -6.47 20.93 -16.29
C LEU A 518 -6.73 21.05 -17.80
N VAL A 519 -7.44 20.10 -18.41
CA VAL A 519 -7.85 20.21 -19.82
C VAL A 519 -8.88 21.32 -20.00
N PHE A 520 -9.90 21.39 -19.13
CA PHE A 520 -10.88 22.48 -19.18
C PHE A 520 -10.25 23.84 -18.88
N LEU A 521 -9.26 23.89 -17.99
CA LEU A 521 -8.50 25.11 -17.70
C LEU A 521 -7.71 25.59 -18.93
N ASP A 522 -7.00 24.69 -19.61
CA ASP A 522 -6.27 25.02 -20.84
C ASP A 522 -7.22 25.53 -21.94
N ASP A 523 -8.36 24.86 -22.11
CA ASP A 523 -9.38 25.23 -23.09
C ASP A 523 -9.99 26.62 -22.80
N PHE A 524 -10.32 26.89 -21.53
CA PHE A 524 -10.76 28.20 -21.09
C PHE A 524 -9.70 29.29 -21.37
N ALA A 525 -8.43 29.02 -21.04
CA ALA A 525 -7.37 29.98 -21.27
C ALA A 525 -7.19 30.33 -22.76
N THR A 526 -7.46 29.38 -23.67
CA THR A 526 -7.35 29.60 -25.13
C THR A 526 -8.61 30.20 -25.77
N GLU A 527 -9.79 29.68 -25.44
CA GLU A 527 -11.04 29.98 -26.15
C GLU A 527 -12.05 30.76 -25.31
N HIS A 528 -11.82 30.90 -24.00
CA HIS A 528 -12.70 31.56 -23.03
C HIS A 528 -14.13 30.97 -23.05
N GLY A 529 -14.20 29.64 -23.22
CA GLY A 529 -15.46 28.91 -23.34
C GLY A 529 -16.24 28.84 -22.02
N SER A 530 -17.45 29.38 -22.01
CA SER A 530 -18.38 29.33 -20.85
C SER A 530 -18.70 27.91 -20.37
N GLN A 531 -18.68 26.91 -21.26
CA GLN A 531 -18.91 25.51 -20.90
C GLN A 531 -17.74 24.92 -20.09
N SER A 532 -16.50 25.21 -20.51
CA SER A 532 -15.28 24.77 -19.82
C SER A 532 -15.14 25.44 -18.46
N GLU A 533 -15.52 26.71 -18.35
CA GLU A 533 -15.65 27.44 -17.09
C GLU A 533 -16.61 26.72 -16.12
N SER A 534 -17.85 26.44 -16.55
CA SER A 534 -18.85 25.75 -15.73
C SER A 534 -18.42 24.33 -15.33
N ASN A 535 -17.78 23.60 -16.24
CA ASN A 535 -17.24 22.27 -15.98
C ASN A 535 -16.13 22.31 -14.91
N LEU A 536 -15.24 23.30 -14.99
CA LEU A 536 -14.14 23.48 -14.05
C LEU A 536 -14.65 23.84 -12.65
N GLU A 537 -15.59 24.77 -12.55
CA GLU A 537 -16.24 25.13 -11.28
C GLU A 537 -16.88 23.91 -10.60
N PHE A 538 -17.57 23.07 -11.39
CA PHE A 538 -18.20 21.85 -10.89
C PHE A 538 -17.17 20.88 -10.32
N LEU A 539 -16.07 20.62 -11.04
CA LEU A 539 -15.01 19.73 -10.58
C LEU A 539 -14.33 20.27 -9.32
N LEU A 540 -13.99 21.56 -9.30
CA LEU A 540 -13.38 22.20 -8.12
C LEU A 540 -14.29 22.09 -6.90
N LYS A 541 -15.59 22.36 -7.05
CA LYS A 541 -16.56 22.26 -5.96
C LYS A 541 -16.65 20.85 -5.38
N ILE A 542 -16.65 19.82 -6.23
CA ILE A 542 -16.63 18.42 -5.80
C ILE A 542 -15.35 18.11 -5.04
N MET A 543 -14.19 18.47 -5.61
CA MET A 543 -12.89 18.22 -5.00
C MET A 543 -12.77 18.94 -3.65
N ALA A 544 -13.19 20.21 -3.55
CA ALA A 544 -13.20 20.97 -2.29
C ALA A 544 -14.07 20.28 -1.22
N THR A 545 -15.28 19.83 -1.59
CA THR A 545 -16.20 19.15 -0.67
C THR A 545 -15.60 17.85 -0.15
N LEU A 546 -14.99 17.04 -1.02
CA LEU A 546 -14.38 15.77 -0.65
C LEU A 546 -13.05 15.95 0.09
N GLY A 547 -12.32 17.03 -0.20
CA GLY A 547 -11.08 17.44 0.46
C GLY A 547 -11.25 17.75 1.96
N THR A 548 -12.48 17.99 2.43
CA THR A 548 -12.75 18.10 3.88
C THR A 548 -12.39 16.80 4.63
N THR A 549 -12.58 15.65 3.98
CA THR A 549 -12.36 14.32 4.57
C THR A 549 -11.17 13.56 4.00
N ASN A 550 -10.73 13.91 2.78
CA ASN A 550 -9.66 13.24 2.06
C ASN A 550 -8.47 14.19 1.85
N PRO A 551 -7.32 13.97 2.51
CA PRO A 551 -6.15 14.82 2.38
C PRO A 551 -5.59 14.92 0.95
N VAL A 552 -5.61 13.83 0.18
CA VAL A 552 -5.14 13.81 -1.22
C VAL A 552 -6.01 14.73 -2.08
N THR A 553 -7.33 14.62 -1.94
CA THR A 553 -8.27 15.49 -2.66
C THR A 553 -8.12 16.95 -2.27
N ARG A 554 -7.84 17.24 -0.99
CA ARG A 554 -7.58 18.60 -0.53
C ARG A 554 -6.36 19.21 -1.22
N SER A 555 -5.24 18.49 -1.22
CA SER A 555 -4.00 18.96 -1.85
C SER A 555 -4.21 19.28 -3.33
N LEU A 556 -4.86 18.39 -4.08
CA LEU A 556 -5.14 18.61 -5.51
C LEU A 556 -6.20 19.69 -5.78
N ALA A 557 -7.17 19.87 -4.88
CA ALA A 557 -8.14 20.97 -5.00
C ALA A 557 -7.46 22.33 -4.82
N ILE A 558 -6.53 22.42 -3.87
CA ILE A 558 -5.73 23.64 -3.63
C ILE A 558 -4.86 23.95 -4.86
N GLN A 559 -4.17 22.94 -5.39
CA GLN A 559 -3.35 23.11 -6.60
C GLN A 559 -4.20 23.61 -7.77
N LEU A 560 -5.36 22.99 -8.01
CA LEU A 560 -6.27 23.42 -9.07
C LEU A 560 -6.76 24.87 -8.87
N ALA A 561 -7.09 25.26 -7.65
CA ALA A 561 -7.49 26.63 -7.33
C ALA A 561 -6.39 27.65 -7.64
N MET A 562 -5.14 27.34 -7.26
CA MET A 562 -3.99 28.20 -7.57
C MET A 562 -3.79 28.35 -9.09
N ASP A 563 -3.95 27.28 -9.86
CA ASP A 563 -3.76 27.32 -11.30
C ASP A 563 -4.91 28.03 -12.04
N MET A 564 -6.12 27.95 -11.49
CA MET A 564 -7.28 28.76 -11.94
C MET A 564 -7.02 30.26 -11.73
N GLU A 565 -6.57 30.67 -10.55
CA GLU A 565 -6.25 32.08 -10.25
C GLU A 565 -5.19 32.65 -11.20
N LYS A 566 -4.13 31.88 -11.48
CA LYS A 566 -3.08 32.28 -12.44
C LYS A 566 -3.61 32.49 -13.85
N SER A 567 -4.68 31.79 -14.22
CA SER A 567 -5.31 31.85 -15.54
C SER A 567 -6.43 32.90 -15.61
N GLY A 568 -6.63 33.70 -14.56
CA GLY A 568 -7.56 34.84 -14.55
C GLY A 568 -9.00 34.51 -14.13
N PHE A 569 -9.24 33.38 -13.44
CA PHE A 569 -10.53 33.10 -12.82
C PHE A 569 -10.86 34.05 -11.66
N ASP A 570 -12.16 34.24 -11.40
CA ASP A 570 -12.63 34.99 -10.23
C ASP A 570 -12.24 34.30 -8.92
N SER A 571 -11.54 35.04 -8.05
CA SER A 571 -11.07 34.59 -6.74
C SER A 571 -12.22 34.13 -5.83
N SER A 572 -13.45 34.62 -6.06
CA SER A 572 -14.63 34.20 -5.28
C SER A 572 -14.96 32.70 -5.41
N VAL A 573 -14.58 32.08 -6.54
CA VAL A 573 -14.79 30.66 -6.84
C VAL A 573 -13.74 29.80 -6.11
N THR A 574 -12.50 30.29 -6.03
CA THR A 574 -11.34 29.58 -5.46
C THR A 574 -11.20 29.77 -3.95
N GLU A 575 -11.66 30.89 -3.38
CA GLU A 575 -11.66 31.19 -1.95
C GLU A 575 -12.29 30.07 -1.10
N ARG A 576 -13.33 29.40 -1.62
CA ARG A 576 -14.02 28.30 -0.94
C ARG A 576 -13.14 27.09 -0.65
N VAL A 577 -12.03 26.92 -1.37
CA VAL A 577 -11.06 25.84 -1.13
C VAL A 577 -10.20 26.15 0.09
N TYR A 578 -9.87 27.42 0.30
CA TYR A 578 -9.00 27.89 1.39
C TYR A 578 -9.73 28.07 2.74
N ILE A 579 -11.07 28.11 2.76
CA ILE A 579 -11.85 28.22 4.01
C ILE A 579 -11.76 26.94 4.88
N PHE A 580 -11.41 25.79 4.29
CA PHE A 580 -11.36 24.50 4.99
C PHE A 580 -9.95 24.09 5.46
N THR A 581 -8.98 24.99 5.44
CA THR A 581 -7.63 24.73 5.99
C THR A 581 -7.57 25.15 7.47
N PRO A 582 -7.30 24.22 8.41
CA PRO A 582 -6.53 24.61 9.59
C PRO A 582 -5.16 25.06 9.07
N SER A 583 -4.64 26.17 9.59
CA SER A 583 -3.26 26.60 9.33
C SER A 583 -2.32 25.40 9.48
N LEU A 584 -1.66 25.03 8.38
CA LEU A 584 -0.62 24.00 8.32
C LEU A 584 0.51 24.34 9.29
#